data_AF-A0A6L7YJM4-F1
#
_entry.id   AF-A0A6L7YJM4-F1
#
_cell.length_a   1.000
_cell.length_b   1.000
_cell.length_c   1.000
_cell.angle_alpha   90.00
_cell.angle_beta   90.00
_cell.angle_gamma   90.00
#
_symmetry.space_group_name_H-M   'P 1'
#
loop_
_entity.id
_entity.type
_entity.pdbx_description
1 polymer ?
#
loop_
_entity_poly.entity_id
_entity_poly.type
_entity_poly.pdbx_seq_one_letter_code
_entity_poly.pdbx_strand_id
1 'polypeptide(L)' 'MRPPPPHGALLVEWPERGLEALPSEHLLVAIEFSPERDDERRLTFVAVGERYHRILDGLGGRG' A
#
# COMPACT_ATOMS: atom_id res chain seq x y z
N MET A 1 25.62 8.26 -15.41
CA MET A 1 25.13 6.97 -14.87
C MET A 1 24.25 7.29 -13.68
N ARG A 2 22.98 6.85 -13.64
CA ARG A 2 22.07 7.10 -12.50
C ARG A 2 22.33 6.02 -11.44
N PRO A 3 22.47 6.37 -10.14
CA PRO A 3 22.68 5.38 -9.10
C PRO A 3 21.53 4.38 -9.03
N PRO A 4 21.78 3.11 -8.64
CA PRO A 4 20.72 2.14 -8.44
C PRO A 4 19.71 2.67 -7.41
N PRO A 5 18.41 2.34 -7.56
CA PRO A 5 17.42 2.78 -6.61
C PRO A 5 17.77 2.25 -5.21
N PRO A 6 17.53 3.05 -4.15
CA PRO A 6 17.83 2.62 -2.79
C PRO A 6 17.05 1.34 -2.44
N HIS A 7 17.69 0.44 -1.70
CA HIS A 7 17.05 -0.75 -1.13
C HIS A 7 16.16 -0.37 0.06
N GLY A 8 15.10 0.38 -0.20
CA GLY A 8 14.16 0.86 0.81
C GLY A 8 12.71 0.70 0.38
N ALA A 9 11.80 0.91 1.34
CA ALA A 9 10.39 1.11 1.07
C ALA A 9 10.08 2.61 1.20
N LEU A 10 9.20 3.12 0.35
CA LEU A 10 8.64 4.46 0.46
C LEU A 10 7.22 4.32 0.98
N LEU A 11 6.90 5.02 2.07
CA LEU A 11 5.54 5.16 2.57
C LEU A 11 5.04 6.56 2.21
N VAL A 12 3.87 6.62 1.57
CA VAL A 12 3.26 7.89 1.13
C VAL A 12 1.89 8.00 1.78
N GLU A 13 1.70 9.04 2.59
CA GLU A 13 0.38 9.41 3.08
C GLU A 13 -0.34 10.30 2.07
N TRP A 14 -1.68 10.19 2.02
CA TRP A 14 -2.54 10.93 1.09
C TRP A 14 -2.12 10.78 -0.39
N PRO A 15 -1.89 9.54 -0.91
CA PRO A 15 -1.44 9.29 -2.28
C PRO A 15 -2.37 9.87 -3.36
N GLU A 16 -3.65 10.03 -3.05
CA GLU A 16 -4.66 10.63 -3.92
C GLU A 16 -4.33 12.06 -4.37
N ARG A 17 -3.51 12.78 -3.60
CA ARG A 17 -3.07 14.15 -3.94
C ARG A 17 -2.02 14.20 -5.04
N GLY A 18 -1.48 13.05 -5.44
CA GLY A 18 -0.37 12.96 -6.40
C GLY A 18 -0.32 11.63 -7.14
N LEU A 19 -1.47 11.05 -7.49
CA LEU A 19 -1.56 9.73 -8.12
C LEU A 19 -0.68 9.60 -9.37
N GLU A 20 -0.59 10.66 -10.16
CA GLU A 20 0.20 10.70 -11.40
C GLU A 20 1.72 10.59 -11.16
N ALA A 21 2.18 10.91 -9.95
CA ALA A 21 3.59 10.81 -9.56
C ALA A 21 3.94 9.46 -8.92
N LEU A 22 2.93 8.64 -8.59
CA LEU A 22 3.16 7.35 -7.99
C LEU A 22 3.69 6.34 -9.02
N PRO A 23 4.52 5.38 -8.59
CA PRO A 23 4.87 4.25 -9.44
C PRO A 23 3.61 3.48 -9.88
N SER A 24 3.62 3.00 -11.12
CA SER A 24 2.52 2.20 -11.69
C SER A 24 2.23 0.91 -10.92
N GLU A 25 3.21 0.42 -10.15
CA GLU A 25 3.06 -0.70 -9.23
C GLU A 25 3.29 -0.23 -7.78
N HIS A 26 2.34 -0.50 -6.90
CA HIS A 26 2.37 -0.13 -5.48
C HIS A 26 1.47 -1.05 -4.65
N LEU A 27 1.59 -0.96 -3.32
CA LEU A 27 0.62 -1.51 -2.39
C LEU A 27 -0.17 -0.34 -1.80
N LEU A 28 -1.46 -0.28 -2.09
CA LEU A 28 -2.35 0.70 -1.48
C LEU A 28 -2.86 0.14 -0.14
N VAL A 29 -2.79 0.96 0.90
CA VAL A 29 -3.33 0.65 2.22
C VAL A 29 -4.35 1.72 2.58
N ALA A 30 -5.62 1.33 2.67
CA ALA A 30 -6.69 2.20 3.14
C ALA A 30 -6.97 1.92 4.62
N ILE A 31 -7.13 2.99 5.40
CA ILE A 31 -7.43 2.94 6.83
C ILE A 31 -8.75 3.65 7.05
N GLU A 32 -9.76 2.90 7.47
CA GLU A 32 -11.12 3.41 7.68
C GLU A 32 -11.54 3.19 9.13
N PHE A 33 -12.42 4.07 9.64
CA PHE A 33 -13.05 3.84 10.94
C PHE A 33 -13.95 2.61 10.87
N SER A 34 -13.95 1.79 11.93
CA SER A 34 -14.97 0.75 12.06
C SER A 34 -16.31 1.41 12.44
N PRO A 35 -17.42 1.07 11.77
CA PRO A 35 -18.72 1.65 12.11
C PRO A 35 -19.25 1.20 13.48
N GLU A 36 -18.69 0.12 14.04
CA GLU A 36 -19.17 -0.49 15.29
C GLU A 36 -18.44 0.03 16.53
N ARG A 37 -17.21 0.56 16.37
CA ARG A 37 -16.34 0.95 17.50
C ARG A 37 -15.37 2.09 17.13
N ASP A 38 -15.31 3.11 17.98
CA ASP A 38 -14.47 4.30 17.78
C ASP A 38 -12.95 4.02 17.85
N ASP A 39 -12.55 2.96 18.55
CA ASP A 39 -11.16 2.53 18.73
C ASP A 39 -10.69 1.50 17.71
N GLU A 40 -11.56 1.08 16.80
CA GLU A 40 -11.28 0.05 15.80
C GLU A 40 -11.11 0.64 14.40
N ARG A 41 -10.23 0.03 13.59
CA ARG A 41 -9.98 0.43 12.20
C ARG A 41 -10.10 -0.76 11.28
N ARG A 42 -10.69 -0.53 10.11
CA ARG A 42 -10.65 -1.45 8.98
C ARG A 42 -9.44 -1.11 8.13
N LEU A 43 -8.60 -2.10 7.89
CA LEU A 43 -7.47 -2.01 6.97
C LEU A 43 -7.79 -2.78 5.70
N THR A 44 -7.78 -2.09 4.55
CA THR A 44 -7.92 -2.72 3.24
C THR A 44 -6.59 -2.62 2.50
N PHE A 45 -6.08 -3.75 2.02
CA PHE A 45 -4.83 -3.83 1.27
C PHE A 45 -5.12 -4.16 -0.19
N VAL A 46 -4.67 -3.33 -1.12
CA VAL A 46 -4.82 -3.56 -2.57
C VAL A 46 -3.45 -3.59 -3.21
N ALA A 47 -3.05 -4.77 -3.67
CA ALA A 47 -1.82 -4.96 -4.41
C ALA A 47 -2.00 -4.58 -5.89
N VAL A 48 -1.09 -3.76 -6.42
CA VAL A 48 -1.01 -3.43 -7.84
C VAL A 48 0.37 -3.87 -8.33
N GLY A 49 0.41 -4.97 -9.08
CA GLY A 49 1.64 -5.55 -9.65
C GLY A 49 2.17 -6.77 -8.88
N GLU A 50 2.88 -7.63 -9.61
CA GLU A 50 3.33 -8.96 -9.15
C GLU A 50 4.22 -8.93 -7.90
N ARG A 51 5.01 -7.86 -7.74
CA ARG A 51 5.82 -7.68 -6.52
C ARG A 51 4.93 -7.55 -5.29
N TYR A 52 3.85 -6.77 -5.37
CA TYR A 52 3.01 -6.44 -4.23
C TYR A 52 1.98 -7.54 -3.95
N HIS A 53 1.54 -8.29 -4.97
CA HIS A 53 0.77 -9.53 -4.76
C HIS A 53 1.53 -10.52 -3.89
N ARG A 54 2.82 -10.77 -4.21
CA ARG A 54 3.66 -11.66 -3.40
C ARG A 54 3.85 -11.17 -1.95
N ILE A 55 3.91 -9.85 -1.75
CA ILE A 55 3.97 -9.27 -0.39
C ILE A 55 2.66 -9.56 0.35
N LEU A 56 1.51 -9.33 -0.30
CA LEU A 56 0.20 -9.57 0.29
C LEU A 56 -0.05 -11.05 0.62
N ASP A 57 0.36 -11.95 -0.29
CA ASP A 57 0.32 -13.40 -0.07
C ASP A 57 1.18 -13.81 1.14
N GLY A 58 2.37 -13.23 1.28
CA GLY A 58 3.28 -13.47 2.39
C GLY A 58 2.78 -12.94 3.74
N LEU A 59 1.94 -11.90 3.74
CA LEU A 59 1.27 -11.37 4.93
C LEU A 59 0.13 -12.28 5.43
N GLY A 60 -0.21 -13.33 4.68
CA GLY A 60 -1.38 -14.16 4.96
C GLY A 60 -2.70 -13.45 4.69
N GLY A 61 -2.67 -12.35 3.94
CA GLY A 61 -3.84 -11.58 3.51
C GLY A 61 -4.64 -12.36 2.48
N ARG A 62 -5.44 -13.32 2.93
CA ARG A 62 -6.56 -13.81 2.11
C ARG A 62 -7.59 -12.70 2.08
N GLY A 63 -7.79 -12.12 0.89
CA GLY A 63 -8.93 -11.27 0.59
C GLY A 63 -10.25 -12.01 0.75
#